data_AF-A0A520DG99-F1
#
_entry.id   AF-A0A520DG99-F1
#
_cell.length_a   1.000
_cell.length_b   1.000
_cell.length_c   1.000
_cell.angle_alpha   90.00
_cell.angle_beta   90.00
_cell.angle_gamma   90.00
#
_symmetry.space_group_name_H-M   'P 1'
#
loop_
_entity.id
_entity.type
_entity.pdbx_description
1 polymer ?
#
loop_
_entity_poly.entity_id
_entity_poly.type
_entity_poly.pdbx_seq_one_letter_code
_entity_poly.pdbx_strand_id
1 'polypeptide(L)'
;MAAPLRVTRRAKVLRLLVAAMFASAQAFSEPRDPAETIGTATITAEGTIVLDLRSQEDDGSIVEGRLSFAPGDPEYPVVLRHIGKIAPCETVWVRPFPDERSRDERSRKSAPPR
;
A
#
# COMPACT_ATOMS: atom_id res chain seq x y z
N MET A 1 62.16 16.94 -30.26
CA MET A 1 62.06 16.89 -28.79
C MET A 1 60.60 17.18 -28.40
N ALA A 2 60.04 16.29 -27.57
CA ALA A 2 58.89 16.47 -26.66
C ALA A 2 57.52 16.99 -27.19
N ALA A 3 56.54 16.09 -27.17
CA ALA A 3 55.13 16.39 -26.84
C ALA A 3 55.05 16.80 -25.33
N PRO A 4 53.94 17.32 -24.73
CA PRO A 4 52.61 16.72 -24.90
C PRO A 4 51.31 17.52 -24.56
N LEU A 5 50.17 16.83 -24.80
CA LEU A 5 48.94 16.77 -23.98
C LEU A 5 48.05 18.04 -23.85
N ARG A 6 46.80 18.03 -24.33
CA ARG A 6 45.61 17.46 -23.65
C ARG A 6 44.28 17.88 -24.30
N VAL A 7 43.41 16.88 -24.34
CA VAL A 7 41.98 16.79 -24.68
C VAL A 7 41.13 17.86 -23.98
N THR A 8 40.11 18.42 -24.67
CA THR A 8 38.74 18.58 -24.11
C THR A 8 37.70 18.67 -25.23
N ARG A 9 36.89 17.61 -25.40
CA ARG A 9 35.64 17.68 -26.19
C ARG A 9 34.59 18.38 -25.34
N ARG A 10 34.18 19.59 -25.72
CA ARG A 10 32.98 20.25 -25.18
C ARG A 10 31.86 20.08 -26.19
N ALA A 11 31.00 19.09 -26.00
CA ALA A 11 29.74 18.99 -26.73
C ALA A 11 28.60 19.45 -25.82
N LYS A 12 27.95 20.53 -26.24
CA LYS A 12 26.82 21.20 -25.60
C LYS A 12 25.56 20.62 -26.24
N VAL A 13 24.76 19.83 -25.52
CA VAL A 13 23.45 19.36 -26.01
C VAL A 13 22.48 19.42 -24.81
N LEU A 14 21.84 20.57 -24.64
CA LEU A 14 20.46 20.86 -25.06
C LEU A 14 19.45 20.26 -24.07
N ARG A 15 19.07 21.10 -23.10
CA ARG A 15 17.86 20.93 -22.30
C ARG A 15 16.65 21.24 -23.18
N LEU A 16 15.77 20.28 -23.40
CA LEU A 16 14.39 20.55 -23.81
C LEU A 16 13.45 19.64 -23.01
N LEU A 17 12.55 20.30 -22.28
CA LEU A 17 11.52 19.74 -21.41
C LEU A 17 10.52 18.92 -22.22
N VAL A 18 10.35 17.64 -21.86
CA VAL A 18 9.15 16.86 -22.17
C VAL A 18 8.47 16.53 -20.85
N ALA A 19 7.25 17.03 -20.74
CA ALA A 19 6.37 16.97 -19.61
C ALA A 19 5.90 15.54 -19.29
N ALA A 20 5.66 15.29 -17.99
CA ALA A 20 4.37 14.83 -17.45
C ALA A 20 4.59 13.91 -16.23
N MET A 21 4.29 14.47 -15.06
CA MET A 21 3.68 13.80 -13.90
C MET A 21 4.08 12.36 -13.60
N PHE A 22 5.13 12.20 -12.79
CA PHE A 22 5.11 11.23 -11.69
C PHE A 22 5.41 11.96 -10.38
N ALA A 23 4.69 13.07 -10.15
CA ALA A 23 4.67 13.77 -8.87
C ALA A 23 3.39 13.38 -8.14
N SER A 24 3.35 12.14 -7.67
CA SER A 24 2.40 11.68 -6.66
C SER A 24 3.03 10.48 -5.98
N ALA A 25 4.14 10.71 -5.27
CA ALA A 25 4.27 10.08 -3.97
C ALA A 25 3.13 10.66 -3.13
N GLN A 26 1.92 10.15 -3.35
CA GLN A 26 0.78 10.50 -2.54
C GLN A 26 1.20 10.13 -1.13
N ALA A 27 1.19 11.14 -0.27
CA ALA A 27 1.45 11.00 1.13
C ALA A 27 0.55 9.86 1.63
N PHE A 28 1.14 8.68 1.79
CA PHE A 28 0.60 7.63 2.62
C PHE A 28 0.28 8.33 3.93
N SER A 29 -1.00 8.48 4.24
CA SER A 29 -1.38 8.93 5.58
C SER A 29 -0.99 7.78 6.48
N GLU A 30 0.22 7.84 7.04
CA GLU A 30 0.71 6.86 8.01
C GLU A 30 -0.36 6.73 9.12
N PRO A 31 -0.72 5.51 9.52
CA PRO A 31 -1.65 5.30 10.60
C PRO A 31 -1.02 5.93 11.84
N ARG A 32 -1.78 6.78 12.53
CA ARG A 32 -1.27 7.43 13.76
C ARG A 32 -1.07 6.44 14.91
N ASP A 33 -1.58 5.22 14.75
CA ASP A 33 -1.44 4.14 15.72
C ASP A 33 -1.13 2.82 15.00
N PRO A 34 0.01 2.15 15.29
CA PRO A 34 0.33 0.84 14.73
C PRO A 34 -0.69 -0.25 15.14
N ALA A 35 -1.51 -0.01 16.16
CA ALA A 35 -2.62 -0.90 16.52
C ALA A 35 -3.78 -0.87 15.52
N GLU A 36 -3.82 0.09 14.58
CA GLU A 36 -4.98 0.29 13.69
C GLU A 36 -4.87 -0.46 12.36
N THR A 37 -3.67 -0.94 11.97
CA THR A 37 -3.42 -1.52 10.65
C THR A 37 -2.49 -2.72 10.69
N ILE A 38 -2.80 -3.75 9.89
CA ILE A 38 -2.02 -5.00 9.78
C ILE A 38 -1.21 -5.09 8.49
N GLY A 39 -1.14 -4.01 7.70
CA GLY A 39 -0.43 -4.01 6.43
C GLY A 39 -0.99 -3.05 5.40
N THR A 40 -0.67 -3.31 4.14
CA THR A 40 -1.10 -2.50 3.00
C THR A 40 -1.80 -3.36 1.94
N ALA A 41 -2.63 -2.70 1.13
CA ALA A 41 -3.28 -3.27 -0.03
C ALA A 41 -3.00 -2.41 -1.26
N THR A 42 -2.68 -3.05 -2.38
CA THR A 42 -2.52 -2.39 -3.68
C THR A 42 -3.38 -3.09 -4.72
N ILE A 43 -4.11 -2.33 -5.54
CA ILE A 43 -4.68 -2.89 -6.79
C ILE A 43 -3.67 -2.69 -7.91
N THR A 44 -3.24 -3.77 -8.56
CA THR A 44 -2.34 -3.68 -9.73
C THR A 44 -3.08 -3.09 -10.94
N ALA A 45 -2.34 -2.70 -11.99
CA ALA A 45 -2.94 -2.24 -13.24
C ALA A 45 -3.89 -3.28 -13.89
N GLU A 46 -3.67 -4.57 -13.61
CA GLU A 46 -4.48 -5.69 -14.09
C GLU A 46 -5.73 -5.95 -13.23
N GLY A 47 -5.87 -5.23 -12.11
CA GLY A 47 -7.00 -5.37 -11.19
C GLY A 47 -6.78 -6.39 -10.06
N THR A 48 -5.61 -7.01 -9.95
CA THR A 48 -5.30 -7.94 -8.85
C THR A 48 -5.09 -7.16 -7.55
N ILE A 49 -5.75 -7.58 -6.47
CA ILE A 49 -5.48 -7.04 -5.12
C ILE A 49 -4.26 -7.77 -4.57
N VAL A 50 -3.26 -7.03 -4.15
CA VAL A 50 -2.07 -7.54 -3.46
C VAL A 50 -2.09 -7.00 -2.04
N LEU A 51 -2.03 -7.89 -1.05
CA LEU A 51 -1.91 -7.53 0.36
C LEU A 51 -0.50 -7.85 0.84
N ASP A 52 0.16 -6.90 1.48
CA ASP A 52 1.39 -7.11 2.22
C ASP A 52 1.06 -6.91 3.71
N LEU A 53 0.97 -8.01 4.45
CA LEU A 53 0.50 -8.05 5.83
C LEU A 53 1.63 -8.38 6.80
N ARG A 54 1.52 -7.85 8.01
CA ARG A 54 2.41 -8.10 9.14
C ARG A 54 1.58 -8.44 10.38
N SER A 55 1.96 -9.51 11.06
CA SER A 55 1.46 -9.90 12.38
C SER A 55 2.62 -9.92 13.38
N GLN A 56 2.30 -9.72 14.65
CA GLN A 56 3.21 -9.94 15.76
C GLN A 56 2.57 -10.94 16.71
N GLU A 57 3.30 -12.02 17.01
CA GLU A 57 2.89 -13.09 17.93
C GLU A 57 3.22 -12.70 19.39
N ASP A 58 2.62 -13.42 20.35
CA ASP A 58 2.78 -13.16 21.79
C ASP A 58 4.23 -13.28 22.29
N ASP A 59 5.05 -14.09 21.60
CA ASP A 59 6.48 -14.26 21.89
C ASP A 59 7.36 -13.11 21.34
N GLY A 60 6.73 -12.13 20.67
CA GLY A 60 7.40 -11.00 20.04
C GLY A 60 7.89 -11.28 18.62
N SER A 61 7.66 -12.49 18.08
CA SER A 61 8.00 -12.83 16.70
C SER A 61 7.13 -12.02 15.73
N ILE A 62 7.72 -11.57 14.62
CA ILE A 62 7.01 -10.86 13.56
C ILE A 62 6.90 -11.79 12.36
N VAL A 63 5.68 -11.93 11.84
CA VAL A 63 5.39 -12.70 10.63
C VAL A 63 4.91 -11.75 9.54
N GLU A 64 5.53 -11.81 8.37
CA GLU A 64 5.12 -11.07 7.18
C GLU A 64 4.55 -12.04 6.14
N GLY A 65 3.48 -11.63 5.46
CA GLY A 65 2.79 -12.45 4.47
C GLY A 65 2.31 -11.62 3.29
N ARG A 66 2.49 -12.14 2.08
CA ARG A 66 1.96 -11.53 0.85
C ARG A 66 0.84 -12.39 0.27
N LEU A 67 -0.34 -11.80 0.12
CA LEU A 67 -1.52 -12.44 -0.46
C LEU A 67 -1.90 -11.75 -1.77
N SER A 68 -2.49 -12.49 -2.71
CA SER A 68 -2.90 -11.94 -4.01
C SER A 68 -4.22 -12.54 -4.45
N PHE A 69 -5.16 -11.68 -4.82
CA PHE A 69 -6.50 -12.04 -5.27
C PHE A 69 -6.72 -11.46 -6.66
N ALA A 70 -6.82 -12.34 -7.66
CA ALA A 70 -7.10 -11.94 -9.04
C ALA A 70 -8.59 -11.65 -9.25
N PRO A 71 -8.96 -10.85 -10.27
CA PRO A 71 -10.35 -10.72 -10.69
C PRO A 71 -10.92 -12.11 -11.06
N GLY A 72 -11.88 -12.59 -10.28
CA GLY A 72 -12.48 -13.93 -10.42
C GLY A 72 -12.21 -14.87 -9.25
N ASP A 73 -11.28 -14.52 -8.35
CA ASP A 73 -11.12 -15.22 -7.08
C ASP A 73 -12.40 -15.06 -6.22
N PRO A 74 -12.95 -16.15 -5.62
CA PRO A 74 -14.14 -16.07 -4.77
C PRO A 74 -14.02 -15.11 -3.58
N GLU A 75 -12.82 -14.90 -3.05
CA GLU A 75 -12.55 -14.04 -1.90
C GLU A 75 -12.31 -12.57 -2.30
N TYR A 76 -11.99 -12.32 -3.57
CA TYR A 76 -11.77 -10.97 -4.12
C TYR A 76 -12.85 -9.95 -3.70
N PRO A 77 -14.17 -10.20 -3.87
CA PRO A 77 -15.19 -9.22 -3.49
C PRO A 77 -15.30 -9.01 -1.97
N VAL A 78 -14.92 -10.00 -1.16
CA VAL A 78 -14.90 -9.89 0.31
C VAL A 78 -13.76 -8.98 0.74
N VAL A 79 -12.57 -9.24 0.20
CA VAL A 79 -11.36 -8.46 0.47
C VAL A 79 -11.52 -7.02 -0.01
N LEU A 80 -12.00 -6.81 -1.25
CA LEU A 80 -12.25 -5.47 -1.79
C LEU A 80 -13.23 -4.68 -0.93
N ARG A 81 -14.32 -5.31 -0.48
CA ARG A 81 -15.30 -4.66 0.40
C ARG A 81 -14.71 -4.25 1.74
N HIS A 82 -13.82 -5.07 2.30
CA HIS A 82 -13.15 -4.79 3.57
C HIS A 82 -12.17 -3.61 3.45
N ILE A 83 -11.39 -3.57 2.37
CA ILE A 83 -10.43 -2.50 2.10
C ILE A 83 -11.14 -1.18 1.76
N GLY A 84 -12.27 -1.27 1.03
CA GLY A 84 -13.02 -0.14 0.54
C GLY A 84 -12.62 0.27 -0.88
N LYS A 85 -12.99 1.49 -1.27
CA LYS A 85 -12.69 2.01 -2.62
C LYS A 85 -11.21 2.35 -2.71
N ILE A 86 -10.54 1.76 -3.69
CA ILE A 86 -9.13 1.98 -4.01
C ILE A 86 -9.00 2.05 -5.54
N ALA A 87 -8.23 3.00 -6.05
CA ALA A 87 -7.97 3.13 -7.47
C ALA A 87 -6.88 2.13 -7.94
N PRO A 88 -6.83 1.78 -9.23
CA PRO A 88 -5.70 1.02 -9.77
C PRO A 88 -4.38 1.75 -9.53
N CYS A 89 -3.34 0.98 -9.18
CA CYS A 89 -2.02 1.42 -8.77
C CYS A 89 -1.97 2.29 -7.50
N GLU A 90 -3.07 2.40 -6.76
CA GLU A 90 -3.10 3.02 -5.45
C GLU A 90 -2.80 1.98 -4.36
N THR A 91 -2.14 2.42 -3.29
CA THR A 91 -1.89 1.61 -2.10
C THR A 91 -2.55 2.26 -0.89
N VAL A 92 -3.26 1.47 -0.09
CA VAL A 92 -3.95 1.92 1.13
C VAL A 92 -3.58 1.04 2.32
N TRP A 93 -3.78 1.56 3.53
CA TRP A 93 -3.59 0.79 4.75
C TRP A 93 -4.75 -0.16 5.01
N VAL A 94 -4.45 -1.36 5.49
CA VAL A 94 -5.41 -2.43 5.76
C VAL A 94 -5.61 -2.57 7.26
N ARG A 95 -6.85 -2.45 7.71
CA ARG A 95 -7.23 -2.75 9.10
C ARG A 95 -7.43 -4.26 9.29
N PRO A 96 -7.24 -4.80 10.50
CA PRO A 96 -7.66 -6.16 10.79
C PRO A 96 -9.15 -6.38 10.47
N PHE A 97 -9.51 -7.60 10.11
CA PHE A 97 -10.93 -7.97 10.07
C PHE A 97 -11.53 -7.85 11.49
N PRO A 98 -12.78 -7.40 11.62
CA PRO A 98 -13.43 -7.37 12.92
C PRO A 98 -13.55 -8.80 13.45
N ASP A 99 -13.07 -9.03 14.67
CA ASP A 99 -13.29 -10.28 15.39
C ASP A 99 -14.77 -10.40 15.83
N GLU A 100 -15.22 -11.62 16.09
CA GLU A 100 -16.60 -11.86 16.52
C GLU A 100 -16.93 -11.12 17.84
N ARG A 101 -15.95 -10.97 18.74
CA ARG A 101 -16.14 -10.26 20.02
C ARG A 101 -16.39 -8.76 19.83
N SER A 102 -15.68 -8.08 18.93
CA SER A 102 -15.91 -6.66 18.67
C SER A 102 -17.27 -6.38 18.01
N ARG A 103 -17.83 -7.35 17.29
CA ARG A 103 -19.20 -7.27 16.74
C ARG A 103 -20.23 -7.28 17.87
N ASP A 104 -20.11 -8.17 18.83
CA ASP A 104 -21.04 -8.30 19.97
C ASP A 104 -20.98 -7.09 20.90
N GLU A 105 -19.79 -6.55 21.19
CA GLU A 105 -19.64 -5.37 22.02
C GLU A 105 -20.27 -4.12 21.38
N ARG A 106 -20.07 -3.94 20.06
CA ARG A 106 -20.68 -2.85 19.32
C ARG A 106 -22.21 -2.94 19.36
N SER A 107 -22.74 -4.16 19.23
CA SER A 107 -24.18 -4.46 19.33
C SER A 107 -24.75 -4.11 20.71
N ARG A 108 -24.05 -4.48 21.79
CA ARG A 108 -24.41 -4.11 23.18
C ARG A 108 -24.42 -2.61 23.43
N LYS A 109 -23.44 -1.86 22.89
CA LYS A 109 -23.37 -0.39 23.06
C LYS A 109 -24.43 0.38 22.28
N SER A 110 -24.96 -0.19 21.19
CA SER A 110 -26.03 0.39 20.38
C SER A 110 -27.45 0.04 20.84
N ALA A 111 -27.60 -0.77 21.89
CA ALA A 111 -28.91 -1.03 22.48
C ALA A 111 -29.40 0.21 23.24
N PRO A 112 -30.64 0.70 23.01
CA PRO A 112 -31.17 1.84 23.74
C PRO A 112 -31.32 1.48 25.23
N PRO A 113 -31.09 2.43 26.16
CA PRO A 113 -31.38 2.20 27.57
C PRO A 113 -32.87 1.87 27.75
N ARG A 114 -33.15 0.86 28.59
CA ARG A 114 -34.51 0.44 28.95
C ARG A 114 -35.24 1.50 29.75
#